data_AF-A0A418T440-F1
#
_entry.id   AF-A0A418T440-F1
#
_cell.length_a   1.000
_cell.length_b   1.000
_cell.length_c   1.000
_cell.angle_alpha   90.00
_cell.angle_beta   90.00
_cell.angle_gamma   90.00
#
_symmetry.space_group_name_H-M   'P 1'
#
loop_
_entity.id
_entity.type
_entity.pdbx_description
1 polymer ?
#
loop_
_entity_poly.entity_id
_entity_poly.type
_entity_poly.pdbx_seq_one_letter_code
_entity_poly.pdbx_strand_id
1 'polypeptide(L)' 'MTDRPTFTPEQLRAAYEFQARQGYTGDMGRTAAAMKLAGDEANDDQIEHLAQLIRLAIDETWRTS' A
#
# COMPACT_ATOMS: atom_id res chain seq x y z
N MET A 1 -17.75 -12.93 9.15
CA MET A 1 -16.98 -11.74 9.58
C MET A 1 -15.63 -11.85 8.90
N THR A 2 -15.43 -11.20 7.77
CA THR A 2 -14.12 -11.15 7.12
C THR A 2 -13.27 -10.16 7.91
N ASP A 3 -12.33 -10.69 8.69
CA ASP A 3 -11.28 -9.90 9.35
C ASP A 3 -10.61 -9.02 8.30
N ARG A 4 -10.70 -7.69 8.46
CA ARG A 4 -10.01 -6.76 7.56
C ARG A 4 -8.50 -6.95 7.83
N PRO A 5 -7.69 -7.33 6.82
CA PRO A 5 -6.27 -7.56 7.06
C PRO A 5 -5.63 -6.27 7.58
N THR A 6 -5.09 -6.34 8.79
CA THR A 6 -4.38 -5.21 9.42
C THR A 6 -2.91 -5.33 9.03
N PHE A 7 -2.45 -4.48 8.12
CA PHE A 7 -1.07 -4.44 7.68
C PHE A 7 -0.23 -3.52 8.57
N THR A 8 1.00 -3.91 8.89
CA THR A 8 1.94 -3.03 9.57
C THR A 8 2.54 -1.99 8.60
N PRO A 9 3.03 -0.84 9.08
CA PRO A 9 3.72 0.13 8.22
C PRO A 9 4.89 -0.48 7.42
N GLU A 10 5.62 -1.45 7.98
CA GLU A 10 6.71 -2.17 7.29
C GLU A 10 6.17 -3.00 6.12
N GLN A 11 5.04 -3.68 6.30
CA GLN A 11 4.41 -4.48 5.23
C GLN A 11 3.91 -3.59 4.10
N LEU A 12 3.29 -2.45 4.45
CA LEU A 12 2.81 -1.46 3.49
C LEU A 12 3.98 -0.86 2.68
N ARG A 13 5.10 -0.55 3.35
CA ARG A 13 6.33 -0.08 2.69
C ARG A 13 6.93 -1.13 1.77
N ALA A 14 7.08 -2.36 2.24
CA ALA A 14 7.62 -3.45 1.45
C ALA A 14 6.79 -3.72 0.19
N ALA A 15 5.46 -3.63 0.29
CA ALA A 15 4.56 -3.74 -0.85
C ALA A 15 4.78 -2.63 -1.89
N TYR A 16 4.94 -1.38 -1.44
CA TYR A 16 5.28 -0.27 -2.33
C TYR A 16 6.66 -0.43 -2.97
N GLU A 17 7.70 -0.78 -2.20
CA GLU A 17 9.05 -1.01 -2.72
C GLU A 17 9.08 -2.10 -3.78
N PHE A 18 8.30 -3.17 -3.59
CA PHE A 18 8.17 -4.23 -4.59
C PHE A 18 7.64 -3.69 -5.92
N GLN A 19 6.61 -2.85 -5.89
CA GLN A 19 6.05 -2.23 -7.10
C GLN A 19 7.00 -1.20 -7.72
N ALA A 20 7.68 -0.40 -6.89
CA ALA A 20 8.66 0.58 -7.34
C ALA A 20 9.84 -0.07 -8.09
N ARG A 21 10.30 -1.25 -7.66
CA ARG A 21 11.32 -2.05 -8.37
C ARG A 21 10.87 -2.53 -9.75
N GLN A 22 9.56 -2.59 -10.01
CA GLN A 22 8.98 -2.91 -11.31
C GLN A 22 8.71 -1.66 -12.17
N GLY A 23 9.05 -0.46 -11.67
CA GLY A 23 8.85 0.82 -12.36
C GLY A 23 7.54 1.53 -11.99
N TYR A 24 6.69 0.94 -11.16
CA TYR A 24 5.47 1.58 -10.68
C TYR A 24 5.78 2.46 -9.48
N THR A 25 5.88 3.77 -9.70
CA THR A 25 6.23 4.76 -8.65
C THR A 25 5.09 5.77 -8.43
N GLY A 26 5.18 6.56 -7.36
CA GLY A 26 4.18 7.58 -7.03
C GLY A 26 2.80 6.99 -6.77
N ASP A 27 1.76 7.66 -7.23
CA ASP A 27 0.36 7.26 -7.04
C ASP A 27 0.08 5.89 -7.67
N MET A 28 0.62 5.65 -8.87
CA MET A 28 0.47 4.37 -9.57
C MET A 28 1.09 3.21 -8.78
N GLY A 29 2.28 3.41 -8.20
CA GLY A 29 2.93 2.41 -7.34
C GLY A 29 2.13 2.10 -6.08
N ARG A 30 1.55 3.13 -5.44
CA ARG A 30 0.71 2.97 -4.25
C ARG A 30 -0.57 2.20 -4.56
N THR A 31 -1.25 2.53 -5.66
CA THR A 31 -2.46 1.83 -6.08
C THR A 31 -2.17 0.38 -6.48
N ALA A 32 -1.08 0.12 -7.22
CA ALA A 32 -0.68 -1.24 -7.57
C ALA A 32 -0.35 -2.09 -6.33
N ALA A 33 0.31 -1.51 -5.32
CA ALA A 33 0.58 -2.16 -4.06
C ALA A 33 -0.69 -2.42 -3.26
N ALA A 34 -1.61 -1.45 -3.22
CA ALA A 34 -2.91 -1.58 -2.58
C ALA A 34 -3.75 -2.70 -3.20
N MET A 35 -3.88 -2.73 -4.53
CA MET A 35 -4.58 -3.81 -5.25
C MET A 35 -3.97 -5.18 -4.94
N LYS A 36 -2.63 -5.27 -4.91
CA LYS A 36 -1.94 -6.53 -4.60
C LYS A 36 -2.19 -7.02 -3.16
N LEU A 37 -2.29 -6.10 -2.20
CA LEU A 37 -2.55 -6.41 -0.79
C LEU A 37 -4.03 -6.71 -0.52
N ALA A 38 -4.92 -5.99 -1.18
CA ALA A 38 -6.36 -6.09 -0.98
C ALA A 38 -6.94 -7.39 -1.55
N GLY A 39 -6.32 -7.91 -2.63
CA GLY A 39 -6.79 -9.10 -3.34
C GLY A 39 -7.89 -8.79 -4.36
N ASP A 40 -8.26 -9.80 -5.15
CA ASP A 40 -9.10 -9.63 -6.34
C ASP A 40 -10.58 -9.26 -6.04
N GLU A 41 -11.03 -9.46 -4.80
CA GLU A 41 -12.40 -9.15 -4.36
C GLU A 41 -12.53 -7.77 -3.70
N ALA A 42 -11.44 -7.00 -3.63
CA ALA A 42 -11.45 -5.69 -3.01
C ALA A 42 -12.20 -4.66 -3.85
N ASN A 43 -13.05 -3.87 -3.20
CA ASN A 43 -13.69 -2.73 -3.83
C ASN A 43 -12.77 -1.50 -3.87
N ASP A 44 -13.18 -0.49 -4.64
CA ASP A 44 -12.39 0.73 -4.82
C ASP A 44 -12.10 1.43 -3.49
N ASP A 45 -13.07 1.53 -2.57
CA ASP A 45 -12.87 2.14 -1.25
C ASP A 45 -11.78 1.42 -0.43
N GLN A 46 -11.72 0.09 -0.50
CA GLN A 46 -10.69 -0.70 0.17
C GLN A 46 -9.31 -0.46 -0.44
N ILE A 47 -9.23 -0.38 -1.77
CA ILE A 47 -8.00 -0.10 -2.50
C ILE A 47 -7.52 1.32 -2.19
N GLU A 48 -8.40 2.32 -2.25
CA GLU A 48 -8.08 3.71 -1.92
C GLU A 48 -7.61 3.87 -0.48
N HIS A 49 -8.30 3.21 0.46
CA HIS A 49 -7.89 3.22 1.86
C HIS A 49 -6.49 2.64 2.04
N LEU A 50 -6.19 1.50 1.41
CA LEU A 50 -4.85 0.90 1.46
C LEU A 50 -3.79 1.77 0.78
N ALA A 51 -4.10 2.38 -0.37
CA ALA A 51 -3.17 3.28 -1.05
C ALA A 51 -2.82 4.51 -0.18
N GLN A 52 -3.78 5.01 0.60
CA GLN A 52 -3.55 6.08 1.56
C GLN A 52 -2.73 5.62 2.77
N LEU A 53 -2.97 4.41 3.30
CA LEU A 53 -2.15 3.84 4.37
C LEU A 53 -0.70 3.63 3.93
N ILE A 54 -0.50 3.16 2.70
CA ILE A 54 0.84 3.02 2.09
C ILE A 54 1.53 4.39 2.02
N ARG A 55 0.81 5.42 1.59
CA ARG A 55 1.34 6.80 1.55
C ARG A 55 1.86 7.24 2.91
N LEU A 56 1.06 7.04 3.96
CA LEU A 56 1.46 7.43 5.32
C LEU A 56 2.70 6.67 5.77
N ALA A 57 2.77 5.36 5.50
CA ALA A 57 3.90 4.53 5.87
C ALA A 57 5.20 4.95 5.16
N ILE A 58 5.14 5.33 3.87
CA ILE A 58 6.32 5.83 3.15
C ILE A 58 6.71 7.25 3.63
N ASP A 59 5.74 8.13 3.88
CA ASP A 59 5.99 9.51 4.33
C ASP A 59 6.61 9.55 5.75
N GLU A 60 6.23 8.63 6.65
CA GLU A 60 6.81 8.52 8.00
C GLU A 60 8.30 8.12 7.99
N THR A 61 8.74 7.39 6.96
CA THR A 61 10.15 7.02 6.80
C THR A 61 11.02 8.23 6.46
N TRP A 62 10.45 9.25 5.80
CA TRP A 62 11.13 10.51 5.49
C TRP A 62 11.29 11.43 6.71
N ARG A 63 10.49 11.27 7.76
CA ARG A 63 10.60 12.09 8.98
C ARG A 63 11.58 11.56 10.02
N THR A 64 11.98 10.30 9.91
CA THR A 64 12.89 9.63 10.84
C THR A 64 14.28 9.36 10.24
N SER A 65 14.53 9.82 9.01
CA SER A 65 15.83 9.76 8.31
C SER A 65 16.51 11.12 8.23
#